data_AF-A0A1Y1M3D1-F1
#
_entry.id   AF-A0A1Y1M3D1-F1
#
_cell.length_a   1.000
_cell.length_b   1.000
_cell.length_c   1.000
_cell.angle_alpha   90.00
_cell.angle_beta   90.00
_cell.angle_gamma   90.00
#
_symmetry.space_group_name_H-M   'P 1'
#
loop_
_entity.id
_entity.type
_entity.pdbx_description
1 polymer ?
#
loop_
_entity_poly.entity_id
_entity_poly.type
_entity_poly.pdbx_seq_one_letter_code
_entity_poly.pdbx_strand_id
1 'polypeptide(L)'
;LALTAVYYVLGLYFPDDGEQVTAYWTGWLLELGIGWCEVLYLWKHAHTKGQSLEIWVVRFCGVLSAMAVFFWRYLNVPQNWAYVVSWPSIVLVVLNIIPELMYPFVYRRAERKMREAAAVRKEKTY
;
A
#
# COMPACT_ATOMS: atom_id res chain seq x y z
N LEU A 1 -11.72 -11.32 -12.55
CA LEU A 1 -12.00 -12.68 -13.06
C LEU A 1 -10.84 -13.65 -12.80
N ALA A 2 -9.65 -13.45 -13.37
CA ALA A 2 -8.50 -14.33 -13.09
C ALA A 2 -8.00 -14.25 -11.62
N LEU A 3 -7.82 -13.03 -11.10
CA LEU A 3 -7.34 -12.81 -9.73
C LEU A 3 -8.30 -13.38 -8.67
N THR A 4 -9.60 -13.18 -8.88
CA THR A 4 -10.69 -13.72 -8.04
C THR A 4 -10.73 -15.24 -8.03
N ALA A 5 -10.42 -15.90 -9.17
CA ALA A 5 -10.33 -17.36 -9.23
C ALA A 5 -9.10 -17.89 -8.48
N VAL A 6 -7.97 -17.18 -8.57
CA VAL A 6 -6.75 -17.50 -7.80
C VAL A 6 -7.00 -17.38 -6.29
N TYR A 7 -7.63 -16.29 -5.84
CA TYR A 7 -7.96 -16.12 -4.43
C TYR A 7 -8.98 -17.13 -3.92
N TYR A 8 -9.93 -17.53 -4.77
CA TYR A 8 -10.89 -18.58 -4.44
C TYR A 8 -10.21 -19.94 -4.23
N VAL A 9 -9.30 -20.34 -5.13
CA VAL A 9 -8.53 -21.59 -4.98
C VAL A 9 -7.65 -21.54 -3.73
N LEU A 10 -7.01 -20.41 -3.45
CA LEU A 10 -6.23 -20.24 -2.22
C LEU A 10 -7.09 -20.34 -0.96
N GLY A 11 -8.30 -19.79 -0.97
CA GLY A 11 -9.25 -19.89 0.16
C GLY A 11 -9.72 -21.33 0.45
N LEU A 12 -9.68 -22.22 -0.53
CA LEU A 12 -9.99 -23.65 -0.34
C LEU A 12 -8.83 -24.45 0.27
N TYR A 13 -7.58 -24.07 -0.05
CA TYR A 13 -6.38 -24.72 0.49
C TYR A 13 -5.95 -24.16 1.86
N PHE A 14 -6.37 -22.94 2.20
CA PHE A 14 -6.09 -22.27 3.47
C PHE A 14 -7.40 -21.85 4.17
N PRO A 15 -8.21 -22.80 4.67
CA PRO A 15 -9.44 -22.50 5.39
C PRO A 15 -9.12 -21.71 6.68
N ASP A 16 -9.81 -20.59 6.87
CA ASP A 16 -9.47 -19.56 7.86
C ASP A 16 -10.54 -19.50 8.97
N ASP A 17 -10.50 -20.44 9.90
CA ASP A 17 -11.53 -20.61 10.95
C ASP A 17 -11.31 -19.73 12.21
N GLY A 18 -10.44 -18.72 12.14
CA GLY A 18 -10.32 -17.71 13.21
C GLY A 18 -8.97 -17.04 13.39
N GLU A 19 -7.95 -17.45 12.63
CA GLU A 19 -6.59 -16.90 12.77
C GLU A 19 -6.27 -15.81 11.73
N GLN A 20 -7.09 -15.57 10.71
CA GLN A 20 -6.88 -14.51 9.71
C GLN A 20 -5.48 -14.49 9.08
N VAL A 21 -4.81 -15.65 9.04
CA VAL A 21 -3.45 -15.81 8.53
C VAL A 21 -3.40 -15.43 7.05
N THR A 22 -4.35 -15.96 6.27
CA THR A 22 -4.45 -15.68 4.84
C THR A 22 -4.70 -14.19 4.61
N ALA A 23 -5.62 -13.59 5.36
CA ALA A 23 -5.92 -12.16 5.26
C ALA A 23 -4.69 -11.29 5.62
N TYR A 24 -3.92 -11.67 6.63
CA TYR A 24 -2.69 -10.97 7.03
C TYR A 24 -1.66 -10.93 5.91
N TRP A 25 -1.26 -12.10 5.41
CA TRP A 25 -0.20 -12.19 4.39
C TRP A 25 -0.65 -11.60 3.06
N THR A 26 -1.87 -11.91 2.61
CA THR A 26 -2.38 -11.38 1.34
C THR A 26 -2.58 -9.88 1.39
N GLY A 27 -3.03 -9.33 2.53
CA GLY A 27 -3.15 -7.89 2.75
C GLY A 27 -1.82 -7.16 2.61
N TRP A 28 -0.78 -7.63 3.31
CA TRP A 28 0.55 -7.01 3.22
C TRP A 28 1.21 -7.16 1.86
N LEU A 29 1.02 -8.29 1.18
CA LEU A 29 1.55 -8.48 -0.18
C LEU A 29 0.84 -7.60 -1.21
N LEU A 30 -0.48 -7.40 -1.05
CA LEU A 30 -1.25 -6.52 -1.91
C LEU A 30 -0.84 -5.05 -1.70
N GLU A 31 -0.70 -4.63 -0.44
CA GLU A 31 -0.23 -3.28 -0.10
C GLU A 31 1.15 -3.00 -0.70
N LEU A 32 2.03 -4.01 -0.70
CA LEU A 32 3.36 -3.90 -1.29
C LEU A 32 3.31 -3.59 -2.78
N GLY A 33 2.44 -4.31 -3.49
CA GLY A 33 2.20 -4.04 -4.91
C GLY A 33 1.66 -2.64 -5.14
N ILE A 34 0.64 -2.23 -4.37
CA ILE A 34 -0.04 -0.95 -4.54
C ILE A 34 0.92 0.22 -4.26
N GLY A 35 1.54 0.25 -3.08
CA GLY A 35 2.41 1.36 -2.65
C GLY A 35 3.59 1.57 -3.60
N TRP A 36 4.31 0.51 -3.96
CA TRP A 36 5.45 0.62 -4.87
C TRP A 36 5.03 0.99 -6.30
N CYS A 37 3.93 0.42 -6.82
CA CYS A 37 3.46 0.78 -8.17
C CYS A 37 3.12 2.26 -8.26
N GLU A 38 2.46 2.82 -7.26
CA GLU A 38 2.08 4.23 -7.26
C GLU A 38 3.29 5.16 -7.19
N VAL A 39 4.24 4.89 -6.29
CA VAL A 39 5.47 5.68 -6.16
C VAL A 39 6.30 5.61 -7.43
N LEU A 40 6.48 4.43 -8.01
CA LEU A 40 7.22 4.25 -9.26
C LEU A 40 6.52 4.95 -10.44
N TYR A 41 5.19 4.90 -10.48
CA TYR A 41 4.41 5.59 -11.51
C TYR A 41 4.58 7.11 -11.41
N LEU A 42 4.41 7.70 -10.23
CA LEU A 42 4.61 9.14 -10.00
C LEU A 42 6.05 9.55 -10.33
N TRP A 43 7.02 8.73 -9.94
CA TRP A 43 8.43 9.00 -10.19
C TRP A 43 8.76 9.03 -11.69
N LYS A 44 8.26 8.04 -12.45
CA LYS A 44 8.54 7.88 -13.88
C LYS A 44 7.77 8.88 -14.76
N HIS A 45 6.48 9.07 -14.48
CA HIS A 45 5.61 9.86 -15.36
C HIS A 45 5.48 11.33 -14.94
N ALA A 46 5.87 11.68 -13.70
CA ALA A 46 5.83 13.05 -13.18
C ALA A 46 4.47 13.76 -13.38
N HIS A 47 3.38 12.98 -13.38
CA HIS A 47 2.01 13.46 -13.53
C HIS A 47 1.15 12.82 -12.44
N THR A 48 0.30 13.62 -11.79
CA THR A 48 -0.58 13.20 -10.70
C THR A 48 -1.98 12.75 -11.17
N LYS A 49 -2.17 12.36 -12.44
CA LYS A 49 -3.50 12.08 -12.98
C LYS A 49 -4.07 10.83 -12.32
N GLY A 50 -5.27 10.93 -11.75
CA GLY A 50 -5.93 9.81 -11.07
C GLY A 50 -5.34 9.48 -9.70
N GLN A 51 -4.48 10.34 -9.17
CA GLN A 51 -3.91 10.22 -7.84
C GLN A 51 -4.21 11.48 -7.03
N SER A 52 -4.42 11.35 -5.73
CA SER A 52 -4.73 12.47 -4.84
C SER A 52 -4.13 12.25 -3.45
N LEU A 53 -3.77 13.34 -2.76
CA LEU A 53 -3.25 13.26 -1.41
C LEU A 53 -4.33 12.81 -0.42
N GLU A 54 -5.59 13.13 -0.68
CA GLU A 54 -6.74 12.71 0.14
C GLU A 54 -6.90 11.18 0.09
N ILE A 55 -6.76 10.58 -1.10
CA ILE A 55 -6.77 9.11 -1.26
C ILE A 55 -5.62 8.49 -0.46
N TRP A 56 -4.43 9.07 -0.55
CA TRP A 56 -3.28 8.60 0.22
C TRP A 56 -3.51 8.71 1.74
N VAL A 57 -4.07 9.82 2.25
CA VAL A 57 -4.37 9.97 3.68
C VAL A 57 -5.31 8.86 4.15
N VAL A 58 -6.39 8.59 3.41
CA VAL A 58 -7.35 7.55 3.78
C VAL A 58 -6.71 6.17 3.76
N ARG A 59 -5.90 5.85 2.74
CA ARG A 59 -5.16 4.59 2.70
C ARG A 59 -4.19 4.47 3.87
N PHE A 60 -3.38 5.49 4.12
CA PHE A 60 -2.40 5.50 5.18
C PHE A 60 -3.05 5.28 6.55
N CYS A 61 -4.19 5.92 6.82
CA CYS A 61 -5.00 5.65 8.01
C CYS A 61 -5.49 4.19 8.07
N GLY A 62 -5.86 3.60 6.93
CA GLY A 62 -6.19 2.18 6.81
C GLY A 62 -5.04 1.27 7.18
N VAL A 63 -3.83 1.54 6.69
CA VAL A 63 -2.60 0.78 7.03
C VAL A 63 -2.30 0.88 8.52
N LEU A 64 -2.36 2.08 9.10
CA LEU A 64 -2.16 2.28 10.54
C LEU A 64 -3.19 1.52 11.38
N SER A 65 -4.46 1.54 10.95
CA SER A 65 -5.55 0.83 11.63
C SER A 65 -5.34 -0.69 11.55
N ALA A 66 -4.96 -1.22 10.40
CA ALA A 66 -4.65 -2.64 10.22
C ALA A 66 -3.47 -3.06 11.11
N MET A 67 -2.39 -2.29 11.12
CA MET A 67 -1.25 -2.51 12.01
C MET A 67 -1.67 -2.51 13.48
N ALA A 68 -2.45 -1.52 13.92
CA ALA A 68 -2.92 -1.43 15.30
C ALA A 68 -3.75 -2.66 15.71
N VAL A 69 -4.66 -3.13 14.83
CA VAL A 69 -5.47 -4.33 15.08
C VAL A 69 -4.59 -5.58 15.17
N PHE A 70 -3.62 -5.76 14.27
CA PHE A 70 -2.74 -6.93 14.31
C PHE A 70 -1.82 -6.93 15.54
N PHE A 71 -1.26 -5.77 15.91
CA PHE A 71 -0.49 -5.63 17.15
C PHE A 71 -1.34 -5.88 18.39
N TRP A 72 -2.56 -5.32 18.44
CA TRP A 72 -3.48 -5.56 19.55
C TRP A 72 -3.81 -7.04 19.69
N ARG A 73 -4.08 -7.75 18.58
CA ARG A 73 -4.34 -9.20 18.61
C ARG A 73 -3.13 -10.01 19.06
N TYR A 74 -1.94 -9.64 18.59
CA TYR A 74 -0.70 -10.26 19.06
C TYR A 74 -0.50 -10.11 20.58
N LEU A 75 -0.83 -8.95 21.16
CA LEU A 75 -0.70 -8.72 22.60
C LEU A 75 -1.75 -9.47 23.44
N ASN A 76 -2.97 -9.66 22.93
CA ASN A 76 -4.07 -10.27 23.69
C ASN A 76 -4.16 -11.79 23.49
N VAL A 77 -3.79 -12.30 22.32
CA VAL A 77 -3.89 -13.73 21.94
C VAL A 77 -2.63 -14.16 21.18
N PRO A 78 -1.42 -14.07 21.78
CA PRO A 78 -0.15 -14.26 21.08
C PRO A 78 -0.01 -15.62 20.40
N GLN A 79 -0.61 -16.68 20.96
CA GLN A 79 -0.56 -18.04 20.44
C GLN A 79 -1.11 -18.19 19.01
N ASN A 80 -2.14 -17.41 18.66
CA ASN A 80 -2.79 -17.48 17.34
C ASN A 80 -2.22 -16.45 16.36
N TRP A 81 -1.31 -15.58 16.81
CA TRP A 81 -0.85 -14.39 16.06
C TRP A 81 0.68 -14.27 16.03
N ALA A 82 1.41 -15.34 16.39
CA ALA A 82 2.87 -15.34 16.47
C ALA A 82 3.56 -14.93 15.16
N TYR A 83 2.92 -15.18 14.01
CA TYR A 83 3.43 -14.80 12.70
C TYR A 83 3.50 -13.27 12.48
N VAL A 84 2.76 -12.45 13.24
CA VAL A 84 2.79 -10.98 13.11
C VAL A 84 4.17 -10.41 13.46
N VAL A 85 4.86 -10.98 14.44
CA VAL A 85 6.23 -10.59 14.83
C VAL A 85 7.31 -11.50 14.21
N SER A 86 6.93 -12.38 13.28
CA SER A 86 7.90 -13.19 12.57
C SER A 86 8.83 -12.33 11.70
N TRP A 87 10.05 -12.80 11.46
CA TRP A 87 11.02 -12.08 10.63
C TRP A 87 10.48 -11.72 9.24
N PRO A 88 9.79 -12.61 8.49
CA PRO A 88 9.24 -12.25 7.18
C PRO A 88 8.14 -11.17 7.27
N SER A 89 7.35 -11.19 8.34
CA SER A 89 6.33 -10.20 8.60
C SER A 89 6.92 -8.82 8.85
N ILE A 90 7.95 -8.72 9.71
CA ILE A 90 8.64 -7.46 9.99
C ILE A 90 9.22 -6.87 8.70
N VAL A 91 9.86 -7.71 7.87
CA VAL A 91 10.40 -7.28 6.58
C VAL A 91 9.29 -6.75 5.66
N LEU A 92 8.16 -7.45 5.53
CA LEU A 92 7.04 -6.98 4.71
C LEU A 92 6.46 -5.66 5.20
N VAL A 93 6.25 -5.50 6.51
CA VAL A 93 5.72 -4.27 7.10
C VAL A 93 6.66 -3.10 6.82
N VAL A 94 7.97 -3.27 7.02
CA VAL A 94 8.96 -2.24 6.71
C VAL A 94 8.94 -1.88 5.23
N LEU A 95 8.92 -2.88 4.34
CA LEU A 95 8.88 -2.65 2.89
C LEU A 95 7.59 -1.96 2.41
N ASN A 96 6.49 -2.10 3.16
CA ASN A 96 5.22 -1.41 2.91
C ASN A 96 5.21 0.03 3.42
N ILE A 97 5.83 0.30 4.57
CA ILE A 97 5.87 1.66 5.13
C ILE A 97 6.72 2.60 4.26
N ILE A 98 7.79 2.11 3.65
CA ILE A 98 8.68 2.92 2.81
C ILE A 98 7.93 3.67 1.69
N PRO A 99 7.20 3.01 0.77
CA PRO A 99 6.49 3.72 -0.28
C PRO A 99 5.40 4.65 0.27
N GLU A 100 4.71 4.28 1.35
CA GLU A 100 3.71 5.14 1.98
C GLU A 100 4.30 6.45 2.51
N LEU A 101 5.48 6.40 3.10
CA LEU A 101 6.19 7.59 3.55
C LEU A 101 6.77 8.39 2.39
N MET A 102 7.19 7.73 1.31
CA MET A 102 7.73 8.41 0.12
C MET A 102 6.63 9.12 -0.69
N TYR A 103 5.43 8.56 -0.75
CA TYR A 103 4.32 9.01 -1.58
C TYR A 103 4.06 10.53 -1.53
N PRO A 104 3.85 11.18 -0.36
CA PRO A 104 3.52 12.60 -0.33
C PRO A 104 4.64 13.49 -0.90
N PHE A 105 5.91 13.08 -0.76
CA PHE A 105 7.05 13.83 -1.30
C PHE A 105 7.16 13.66 -2.82
N VAL A 106 6.98 12.42 -3.31
CA VAL A 106 7.02 12.13 -4.75
C VAL A 106 5.82 12.75 -5.45
N TYR A 107 4.65 12.75 -4.83
CA TYR A 107 3.45 13.42 -5.32
C TYR A 107 3.66 14.93 -5.47
N ARG A 108 4.15 15.62 -4.44
CA ARG A 108 4.45 17.07 -4.52
C ARG A 108 5.49 17.39 -5.59
N ARG A 109 6.50 16.53 -5.76
CA ARG A 109 7.49 16.66 -6.85
C ARG A 109 6.83 16.54 -8.23
N ALA A 110 5.96 15.54 -8.43
CA ALA A 110 5.24 15.35 -9.68
C ALA A 110 4.30 16.53 -9.97
N GLU A 111 3.55 16.99 -8.96
CA GLU A 111 2.66 18.14 -9.08
C GLU A 111 3.42 19.40 -9.52
N ARG A 112 4.58 19.68 -8.90
CA ARG A 112 5.41 20.82 -9.29
C ARG A 112 5.86 20.73 -10.74
N LYS A 113 6.39 19.59 -11.17
CA LYS A 113 6.83 19.38 -12.56
C LYS A 113 5.68 19.53 -13.57
N MET A 114 4.49 19.04 -13.22
CA MET A 114 3.30 19.17 -14.06
C MET A 114 2.88 20.64 -14.21
N ARG A 115 2.93 21.43 -13.13
CA ARG A 115 2.63 22.87 -13.16
C ARG A 115 3.66 23.65 -13.99
N GLU A 116 4.94 23.35 -13.83
CA GLU A 116 6.03 23.95 -14.63
C GLU A 116 5.85 23.66 -16.14
N ALA A 117 5.56 22.40 -16.50
CA ALA A 117 5.31 22.01 -17.89
C ALA A 117 4.07 22.71 -18.49
N ALA A 118 3.02 22.91 -17.69
CA ALA A 118 1.83 23.64 -18.10
C ALA A 118 2.12 25.14 -18.34
N ALA A 119 2.95 25.77 -17.49
CA ALA A 119 3.36 27.17 -17.66
C ALA A 119 4.17 27.38 -18.94
N VAL A 120 5.17 26.53 -19.21
CA VAL A 120 5.99 26.58 -20.44
C VAL A 120 5.12 26.38 -21.69
N ARG A 121 4.13 25.47 -21.63
CA ARG A 121 3.21 25.24 -22.75
C ARG A 121 2.32 26.46 -23.01
N LYS A 122 1.86 27.14 -21.95
CA LYS A 122 1.07 28.37 -22.05
C LYS A 122 1.89 29.47 -22.73
N GLU A 123 3.14 29.67 -22.32
CA GLU A 123 4.04 30.67 -22.90
C GLU A 123 4.30 30.44 -24.40
N LYS A 124 4.48 29.19 -24.84
CA LYS A 124 4.66 28.86 -26.27
C LYS A 124 3.41 29.05 -27.14
N THR A 125 2.24 29.24 -26.54
CA THR A 125 0.96 29.37 -27.26
C THR A 125 0.56 30.84 -27.48
N TYR A 126 1.22 31.77 -26.79
CA TYR A 126 1.09 33.21 -27.01
C TYR A 126 2.26 33.73 -27.86
#